data_AF-T1H6N8-F1
#
_entry.id   AF-T1H6N8-F1
#
_cell.length_a   1.000
_cell.length_b   1.000
_cell.length_c   1.000
_cell.angle_alpha   90.00
_cell.angle_beta   90.00
_cell.angle_gamma   90.00
#
_symmetry.space_group_name_H-M   'P 1'
#
loop_
_entity.id
_entity.type
_entity.pdbx_description
1 polymer ?
#
loop_
_entity_poly.entity_id
_entity_poly.type
_entity_poly.pdbx_seq_one_letter_code
_entity_poly.pdbx_strand_id
1 'polypeptide(L)'
;KRQLLKHQSPVTGLFPVMTTDNECGSVRDSVYCAAAVWSLYQAYRRIDDDRGKSYELGQSTVKCMRGILQCWVKQAARVELFKQRQCTPHALHSKFQLHSGDEIYSDEQYNHLQIDVVSLYIIFLVQMITSGLQIIYTQDEVAFIQNLVYYVERAYRTPDFGMWERGSKYNAGTPEIHASSIG
;
A
#
# COMPACT_ATOMS: atom_id res chain seq x y z
N LYS A 1 17.23 -1.59 10.19
CA LYS A 1 17.81 -1.56 8.82
C LYS A 1 17.93 -2.96 8.20
N ARG A 2 18.91 -3.80 8.58
CA ARG A 2 19.14 -5.11 7.92
C ARG A 2 17.98 -6.10 7.99
N GLN A 3 17.17 -6.07 9.05
CA GLN A 3 16.06 -7.02 9.20
C GLN A 3 14.92 -6.82 8.17
N LEU A 4 14.68 -5.58 7.75
CA LEU A 4 13.64 -5.28 6.75
C LEU A 4 14.22 -5.20 5.34
N LEU A 5 15.22 -4.34 5.12
CA LEU A 5 15.68 -3.98 3.78
C LEU A 5 16.19 -5.16 2.94
N LYS A 6 16.67 -6.23 3.57
CA LYS A 6 17.12 -7.43 2.86
C LYS A 6 15.99 -8.18 2.13
N HIS A 7 14.74 -7.92 2.50
CA HIS A 7 13.54 -8.51 1.93
C HIS A 7 12.80 -7.56 0.99
N GLN A 8 13.30 -6.33 0.79
CA GLN A 8 12.69 -5.42 -0.18
C GLN A 8 12.96 -5.91 -1.59
N SER A 9 11.91 -6.03 -2.41
CA SER A 9 12.06 -6.36 -3.82
C SER A 9 12.92 -5.30 -4.53
N PRO A 10 14.01 -5.69 -5.21
CA PRO A 10 14.84 -4.75 -5.95
C PRO A 10 14.17 -4.26 -7.24
N VAL A 11 13.08 -4.88 -7.68
CA VAL A 11 12.35 -4.46 -8.88
C VAL A 11 11.21 -3.53 -8.48
N THR A 12 10.26 -4.05 -7.69
CA THR A 12 9.03 -3.32 -7.35
C THR A 12 9.18 -2.46 -6.10
N GLY A 13 10.09 -2.79 -5.17
CA GLY A 13 10.16 -2.14 -3.87
C GLY A 13 9.17 -2.68 -2.82
N LEU A 14 8.31 -3.63 -3.20
CA LEU A 14 7.37 -4.29 -2.29
C LEU A 14 8.08 -5.20 -1.27
N PHE A 15 7.37 -5.53 -0.20
CA PHE A 15 7.78 -6.48 0.82
C PHE A 15 6.81 -7.67 0.88
N PRO A 16 7.32 -8.89 1.12
CA PRO A 16 6.49 -10.04 1.41
C PRO A 16 5.90 -9.99 2.81
N VAL A 17 4.82 -10.75 3.04
CA VAL A 17 4.21 -10.89 4.38
C VAL A 17 5.15 -11.62 5.32
N MET A 18 5.77 -12.69 4.83
CA MET A 18 6.69 -13.55 5.59
C MET A 18 8.07 -13.50 4.96
N THR A 19 9.12 -13.58 5.77
CA THR A 19 10.52 -13.56 5.28
C THR A 19 10.89 -14.76 4.41
N THR A 20 10.07 -15.81 4.42
CA THR A 20 10.21 -17.02 3.61
C THR A 20 9.46 -16.96 2.28
N ASP A 21 8.58 -15.96 2.11
CA ASP A 21 7.81 -15.77 0.89
C ASP A 21 8.62 -14.90 -0.08
N ASN A 22 8.84 -15.43 -1.28
CA ASN A 22 9.60 -14.78 -2.34
C ASN A 22 8.72 -14.46 -3.56
N GLU A 23 7.43 -14.77 -3.51
CA GLU A 23 6.53 -14.62 -4.67
C GLU A 23 5.48 -13.55 -4.45
N CYS A 24 4.92 -13.46 -3.25
CA CYS A 24 3.81 -12.55 -2.96
C CYS A 24 4.27 -11.32 -2.17
N GLY A 25 4.04 -10.14 -2.73
CA GLY A 25 4.13 -8.85 -2.06
C GLY A 25 2.77 -8.43 -1.50
N SER A 26 2.77 -7.82 -0.31
CA SER A 26 1.57 -7.32 0.35
C SER A 26 1.63 -5.80 0.47
N VAL A 27 0.58 -5.10 0.03
CA VAL A 27 0.54 -3.64 0.11
C VAL A 27 0.60 -3.17 1.56
N ARG A 28 -0.21 -3.76 2.46
CA ARG A 28 -0.24 -3.35 3.87
C ARG A 28 1.13 -3.50 4.53
N ASP A 29 1.75 -4.67 4.39
CA ASP A 29 3.06 -4.96 4.99
C ASP A 29 4.15 -4.07 4.37
N SER A 30 4.06 -3.79 3.06
CA SER A 30 4.95 -2.87 2.37
C SER A 30 4.83 -1.45 2.93
N VAL A 31 3.62 -0.94 3.17
CA VAL A 31 3.41 0.38 3.79
C VAL A 31 3.99 0.41 5.21
N TYR A 32 3.77 -0.62 6.03
CA TYR A 32 4.37 -0.67 7.37
C TYR A 32 5.89 -0.74 7.34
N CYS A 33 6.47 -1.52 6.43
CA CYS A 33 7.91 -1.57 6.23
C CYS A 33 8.44 -0.20 5.80
N ALA A 34 7.78 0.46 4.85
CA ALA A 34 8.14 1.79 4.38
C ALA A 34 8.06 2.84 5.51
N ALA A 35 7.02 2.80 6.34
CA ALA A 35 6.85 3.66 7.51
C ALA A 35 7.97 3.46 8.56
N ALA A 36 8.36 2.21 8.82
CA ALA A 36 9.46 1.90 9.74
C ALA A 36 10.82 2.40 9.19
N VAL A 37 11.08 2.19 7.90
CA VAL A 37 12.30 2.68 7.21
C VAL A 37 12.32 4.20 7.17
N TRP A 38 11.18 4.84 6.88
CA TRP A 38 11.02 6.29 6.86
C TRP A 38 11.23 6.92 8.23
N SER A 39 10.71 6.31 9.29
CA SER A 39 10.92 6.80 10.67
C SER A 39 12.41 6.81 11.02
N LEU A 40 13.14 5.79 10.59
CA LEU A 40 14.59 5.73 10.77
C LEU A 40 15.31 6.79 9.91
N TYR A 41 14.87 7.01 8.68
CA TYR A 41 15.34 8.10 7.82
C TYR A 41 15.21 9.46 8.51
N GLN A 42 14.05 9.74 9.10
CA GLN A 42 13.79 10.99 9.82
C GLN A 42 14.72 11.17 11.02
N ALA A 43 15.00 10.08 11.75
CA ALA A 43 15.94 10.12 12.87
C ALA A 43 17.38 10.42 12.38
N TYR A 44 17.84 9.77 11.31
CA TYR A 44 19.18 10.00 10.76
C TYR A 44 19.36 11.39 10.17
N ARG A 45 18.31 12.00 9.63
CA ARG A 45 18.37 13.40 9.13
C ARG A 45 18.69 14.44 10.20
N ARG A 46 18.55 14.10 11.47
CA ARG A 46 18.89 14.98 12.60
C ARG A 46 20.35 14.85 13.03
N ILE A 47 21.14 14.00 12.35
CA ILE A 47 22.54 13.72 12.65
C ILE A 47 23.40 14.30 11.52
N ASP A 48 24.45 15.05 11.85
CA ASP A 48 25.31 15.74 10.87
C ASP A 48 26.17 14.80 9.99
N ASP A 49 26.72 13.72 10.56
CA ASP A 49 27.46 12.68 9.80
C ASP A 49 26.78 11.32 9.91
N ASP A 50 25.79 11.11 9.05
CA ASP A 50 25.06 9.84 8.95
C ASP A 50 25.70 8.86 7.95
N ARG A 51 26.81 9.25 7.31
CA ARG A 51 27.51 8.50 6.25
C ARG A 51 26.61 8.07 5.09
N GLY A 52 25.63 8.90 4.71
CA GLY A 52 24.72 8.65 3.60
C GLY A 52 23.59 7.66 3.90
N LYS A 53 23.42 7.25 5.16
CA LYS A 53 22.38 6.30 5.56
C LYS A 53 20.97 6.87 5.37
N SER A 54 20.76 8.15 5.64
CA SER A 54 19.47 8.82 5.41
C SER A 54 19.11 8.75 3.94
N TYR A 55 20.05 9.03 3.03
CA TYR A 55 19.77 8.94 1.60
C TYR A 55 19.32 7.53 1.19
N GLU A 56 20.05 6.50 1.60
CA GLU A 56 19.68 5.10 1.30
C GLU A 56 18.30 4.73 1.86
N LEU A 57 18.01 5.12 3.11
CA LEU A 57 16.72 4.85 3.75
C LEU A 57 15.58 5.60 3.04
N GLY A 58 15.79 6.87 2.70
CA GLY A 58 14.82 7.68 1.96
C GLY A 58 14.51 7.09 0.59
N GLN A 59 15.55 6.69 -0.17
CA GLN A 59 15.36 6.05 -1.47
C GLN A 59 14.66 4.69 -1.38
N SER A 60 14.95 3.90 -0.34
CA SER A 60 14.25 2.65 -0.07
C SER A 60 12.75 2.88 0.21
N THR A 61 12.42 3.88 1.03
CA THR A 61 11.03 4.30 1.29
C THR A 61 10.35 4.75 -0.01
N VAL A 62 10.97 5.64 -0.78
CA VAL A 62 10.43 6.14 -2.05
C VAL A 62 10.16 4.97 -3.01
N LYS A 63 11.12 4.06 -3.15
CA LYS A 63 10.97 2.88 -4.00
C LYS A 63 9.78 2.02 -3.61
N CYS A 64 9.58 1.78 -2.31
CA CYS A 64 8.44 0.99 -1.83
C CYS A 64 7.09 1.66 -2.15
N MET A 65 6.95 2.93 -1.79
CA MET A 65 5.69 3.66 -1.97
C MET A 65 5.36 3.88 -3.46
N ARG A 66 6.37 4.07 -4.30
CA ARG A 66 6.21 4.12 -5.76
C ARG A 66 5.87 2.75 -6.35
N GLY A 67 6.45 1.68 -5.82
CA GLY A 67 6.10 0.30 -6.19
C GLY A 67 4.62 0.01 -6.04
N ILE A 68 4.06 0.36 -4.88
CA ILE A 68 2.63 0.23 -4.61
C ILE A 68 1.82 1.06 -5.61
N LEU A 69 2.21 2.33 -5.83
CA LEU A 69 1.54 3.21 -6.78
C LEU A 69 1.52 2.61 -8.19
N GLN A 70 2.65 2.08 -8.65
CA GLN A 70 2.75 1.45 -9.98
C GLN A 70 1.86 0.22 -10.11
N CYS A 71 1.77 -0.62 -9.06
CA CYS A 71 0.84 -1.76 -9.05
C CYS A 71 -0.62 -1.31 -9.17
N TRP A 72 -1.01 -0.27 -8.44
CA TRP A 72 -2.38 0.25 -8.48
C TRP A 72 -2.72 1.06 -9.73
N VAL A 73 -1.78 1.80 -10.31
CA VAL A 73 -2.01 2.51 -11.58
C VAL A 73 -2.33 1.53 -12.71
N LYS A 74 -1.70 0.34 -12.73
CA LYS A 74 -2.08 -0.75 -13.67
C LYS A 74 -3.56 -1.18 -13.51
N GLN A 75 -4.15 -0.95 -12.34
CA GLN A 75 -5.55 -1.27 -12.01
C GLN A 75 -6.51 -0.06 -12.12
N ALA A 76 -6.11 1.03 -12.78
CA ALA A 76 -6.93 2.25 -12.83
C ALA A 76 -8.36 2.05 -13.35
N ALA A 77 -8.57 1.14 -14.31
CA ALA A 77 -9.91 0.81 -14.81
C ALA A 77 -10.85 0.31 -13.70
N ARG A 78 -10.31 -0.41 -12.70
CA ARG A 78 -11.08 -0.94 -11.56
C ARG A 78 -11.50 0.17 -10.63
N VAL A 79 -10.60 1.12 -10.37
CA VAL A 79 -10.89 2.31 -9.54
C VAL A 79 -12.03 3.13 -10.15
N GLU A 80 -12.06 3.29 -11.48
CA GLU A 80 -13.17 3.97 -12.15
C GLU A 80 -14.50 3.23 -12.00
N LEU A 81 -14.51 1.89 -12.12
CA LEU A 81 -15.70 1.07 -11.88
C LEU A 81 -16.15 1.13 -10.41
N PHE A 82 -15.20 1.17 -9.47
CA PHE A 82 -15.48 1.22 -8.03
C PHE A 82 -16.22 2.51 -7.63
N LYS A 83 -15.99 3.63 -8.32
CA LYS A 83 -16.75 4.88 -8.11
C LYS A 83 -18.24 4.70 -8.38
N GLN A 84 -18.59 3.88 -9.37
CA GLN A 84 -19.97 3.58 -9.74
C GLN A 84 -20.57 2.52 -8.80
N ARG A 85 -19.79 1.47 -8.51
CA ARG A 85 -20.23 0.34 -7.69
C ARG A 85 -19.13 -0.15 -6.75
N GLN A 86 -19.31 0.10 -5.46
CA GLN A 86 -18.37 -0.30 -4.41
C GLN A 86 -18.54 -1.79 -4.07
N CYS A 87 -17.93 -2.69 -4.86
CA CYS A 87 -18.01 -4.14 -4.64
C CYS A 87 -16.67 -4.84 -4.91
N THR A 88 -16.52 -6.06 -4.39
CA THR A 88 -15.28 -6.84 -4.44
C THR A 88 -14.64 -6.96 -5.82
N PRO A 89 -15.37 -7.26 -6.92
CA PRO A 89 -14.74 -7.40 -8.24
C PRO A 89 -14.11 -6.11 -8.79
N HIS A 90 -14.52 -4.95 -8.27
CA HIS A 90 -14.02 -3.64 -8.70
C HIS A 90 -13.02 -3.06 -7.69
N ALA A 91 -12.74 -3.76 -6.61
CA ALA A 91 -11.81 -3.31 -5.58
C ALA A 91 -10.37 -3.33 -6.09
N LEU A 92 -9.52 -2.46 -5.52
CA LEU A 92 -8.08 -2.58 -5.73
C LEU A 92 -7.55 -3.85 -5.09
N HIS A 93 -6.60 -4.50 -5.75
CA HIS A 93 -5.87 -5.61 -5.14
C HIS A 93 -4.90 -5.12 -4.05
N SER A 94 -4.76 -5.95 -3.03
CA SER A 94 -3.88 -5.74 -1.87
C SER A 94 -2.65 -6.67 -1.86
N LYS A 95 -2.59 -7.62 -2.80
CA LYS A 95 -1.47 -8.57 -2.98
C LYS A 95 -1.04 -8.56 -4.44
N PHE A 96 0.25 -8.62 -4.69
CA PHE A 96 0.85 -8.58 -6.03
C PHE A 96 2.03 -9.52 -6.11
N GLN A 97 2.43 -9.89 -7.33
CA GLN A 97 3.69 -10.59 -7.55
C GLN A 97 4.87 -9.70 -7.12
N LEU A 98 5.72 -10.21 -6.25
CA LEU A 98 6.79 -9.47 -5.60
C LEU A 98 7.80 -8.89 -6.60
N HIS A 99 8.04 -9.59 -7.71
CA HIS A 99 9.09 -9.24 -8.68
C HIS A 99 8.59 -8.50 -9.92
N SER A 100 7.33 -8.68 -10.33
CA SER A 100 6.75 -8.00 -11.51
C SER A 100 5.78 -6.86 -11.15
N GLY A 101 5.17 -6.93 -9.96
CA GLY A 101 4.08 -6.04 -9.57
C GLY A 101 2.81 -6.29 -10.38
N ASP A 102 2.65 -7.50 -10.90
CA ASP A 102 1.43 -7.95 -11.58
C ASP A 102 0.47 -8.62 -10.58
N GLU A 103 -0.76 -8.85 -10.99
CA GLU A 103 -1.76 -9.53 -10.16
C GLU A 103 -1.30 -10.97 -9.86
N ILE A 104 -1.43 -11.39 -8.59
CA ILE A 104 -1.04 -12.74 -8.14
C ILE A 104 -2.25 -13.62 -7.83
N TYR A 105 -3.34 -13.02 -7.34
CA TYR A 105 -4.58 -13.72 -7.03
C TYR A 105 -5.74 -13.09 -7.81
N SER A 106 -6.69 -13.92 -8.23
CA SER A 106 -7.96 -13.45 -8.76
C SER A 106 -8.91 -13.00 -7.63
N ASP A 107 -9.99 -12.31 -8.00
CA ASP A 107 -11.00 -11.83 -7.04
C ASP A 107 -11.73 -12.97 -6.31
N GLU A 108 -11.75 -14.18 -6.87
CA GLU A 108 -12.31 -15.38 -6.23
C GLU A 108 -11.32 -16.05 -5.28
N GLN A 109 -10.02 -15.90 -5.54
CA GLN A 109 -8.96 -16.53 -4.75
C GLN A 109 -8.63 -15.73 -3.50
N TYR A 110 -8.88 -14.41 -3.51
CA TYR A 110 -8.47 -13.55 -2.42
C TYR A 110 -9.40 -12.35 -2.21
N ASN A 111 -9.61 -12.04 -0.93
CA ASN A 111 -10.47 -10.97 -0.45
C ASN A 111 -9.78 -9.59 -0.54
N HIS A 112 -9.75 -9.03 -1.74
CA HIS A 112 -9.01 -7.80 -2.04
C HIS A 112 -9.64 -6.50 -1.54
N LEU A 113 -10.97 -6.46 -1.36
CA LEU A 113 -11.66 -5.27 -0.87
C LEU A 113 -11.26 -4.98 0.59
N GLN A 114 -10.20 -4.19 0.77
CA GLN A 114 -9.62 -3.78 2.04
C GLN A 114 -9.37 -2.28 1.98
N ILE A 115 -10.34 -1.50 2.46
CA ILE A 115 -10.34 -0.04 2.33
C ILE A 115 -9.29 0.58 3.27
N ASP A 116 -9.08 -0.03 4.43
CA ASP A 116 -8.06 0.37 5.40
C ASP A 116 -6.66 0.44 4.78
N VAL A 117 -6.33 -0.46 3.84
CA VAL A 117 -5.03 -0.48 3.16
C VAL A 117 -4.83 0.76 2.30
N VAL A 118 -5.86 1.19 1.59
CA VAL A 118 -5.82 2.39 0.73
C VAL A 118 -5.71 3.64 1.61
N SER A 119 -6.50 3.71 2.69
CA SER A 119 -6.43 4.79 3.67
C SER A 119 -5.03 4.90 4.31
N LEU A 120 -4.46 3.77 4.74
CA LEU A 120 -3.12 3.69 5.34
C LEU A 120 -2.05 4.19 4.36
N TYR A 121 -2.13 3.78 3.10
CA TYR A 121 -1.21 4.25 2.06
C TYR A 121 -1.28 5.78 1.90
N ILE A 122 -2.48 6.36 1.79
CA ILE A 122 -2.67 7.80 1.60
C ILE A 122 -2.10 8.58 2.79
N ILE A 123 -2.37 8.14 4.04
CA ILE A 123 -1.87 8.81 5.24
C ILE A 123 -0.34 8.86 5.24
N PHE A 124 0.32 7.71 5.01
CA PHE A 124 1.78 7.67 4.98
C PHE A 124 2.37 8.38 3.78
N LEU A 125 1.72 8.33 2.61
CA LEU A 125 2.14 9.08 1.43
C LEU A 125 2.22 10.58 1.72
N VAL A 126 1.18 11.14 2.33
CA VAL A 126 1.14 12.57 2.70
C VAL A 126 2.24 12.91 3.70
N GLN A 127 2.42 12.09 4.75
CA GLN A 127 3.47 12.31 5.75
C GLN A 127 4.88 12.25 5.14
N MET A 128 5.14 11.28 4.26
CA MET A 128 6.43 11.10 3.61
C MET A 128 6.74 12.24 2.62
N ILE A 129 5.76 12.68 1.82
CA ILE A 129 5.94 13.84 0.93
C ILE A 129 6.15 15.12 1.72
N THR A 130 5.38 15.33 2.80
CA THR A 130 5.53 16.50 3.69
C THR A 130 6.92 16.53 4.34
N SER A 131 7.53 15.37 4.56
CA SER A 131 8.91 15.28 5.05
C SER A 131 9.98 15.66 4.01
N GLY A 132 9.61 15.83 2.73
CA GLY A 132 10.51 16.16 1.63
C GLY A 132 10.92 14.97 0.76
N LEU A 133 10.30 13.79 0.92
CA LEU A 133 10.49 12.68 -0.03
C LEU A 133 9.67 12.91 -1.30
N GLN A 134 10.30 12.82 -2.46
CA GLN A 134 9.60 12.88 -3.74
C GLN A 134 9.07 11.48 -4.10
N ILE A 135 7.75 11.29 -4.02
CA ILE A 135 7.10 10.00 -4.32
C ILE A 135 6.21 10.09 -5.57
N ILE A 136 5.58 11.23 -5.84
CA ILE A 136 4.72 11.45 -7.01
C ILE A 136 5.47 12.29 -8.04
N TYR A 137 5.54 11.82 -9.29
CA TYR A 137 6.38 12.39 -10.34
C TYR A 137 5.59 12.97 -11.52
N THR A 138 4.41 12.43 -11.83
CA THR A 138 3.65 12.83 -13.03
C THR A 138 2.25 13.34 -12.68
N GLN A 139 1.65 14.10 -13.61
CA GLN A 139 0.28 14.57 -13.45
C GLN A 139 -0.75 13.42 -13.44
N ASP A 140 -0.48 12.34 -14.18
CA ASP A 140 -1.31 11.14 -14.16
C ASP A 140 -1.28 10.45 -12.79
N GLU A 141 -0.11 10.40 -12.15
CA GLU A 141 0.00 9.89 -10.78
C GLU A 141 -0.78 10.78 -9.79
N VAL A 142 -0.75 12.11 -9.95
CA VAL A 142 -1.59 13.04 -9.15
C VAL A 142 -3.07 12.75 -9.33
N ALA A 143 -3.54 12.59 -10.57
CA ALA A 143 -4.93 12.26 -10.86
C ALA A 143 -5.33 10.90 -10.27
N PHE A 144 -4.43 9.91 -10.31
CA PHE A 144 -4.65 8.62 -9.70
C PHE A 144 -4.79 8.70 -8.17
N ILE A 145 -3.92 9.45 -7.49
CA ILE A 145 -4.05 9.68 -6.04
C ILE A 145 -5.38 10.35 -5.70
N GLN A 146 -5.83 11.31 -6.50
CA GLN A 146 -7.16 11.92 -6.33
C GLN A 146 -8.27 10.87 -6.43
N ASN A 147 -8.17 9.92 -7.35
CA ASN A 147 -9.10 8.81 -7.45
C ASN A 147 -9.07 7.88 -6.23
N LEU A 148 -7.90 7.67 -5.61
CA LEU A 148 -7.81 6.94 -4.34
C LEU A 148 -8.50 7.67 -3.18
N VAL A 149 -8.46 9.01 -3.16
CA VAL A 149 -9.22 9.80 -2.17
C VAL A 149 -10.73 9.58 -2.35
N TYR A 150 -11.23 9.57 -3.58
CA TYR A 150 -12.63 9.21 -3.87
C TYR A 150 -12.95 7.76 -3.52
N TYR A 151 -11.99 6.85 -3.69
CA TYR A 151 -12.14 5.43 -3.33
C TYR A 151 -12.44 5.26 -1.84
N VAL A 152 -11.78 6.05 -0.97
CA VAL A 152 -11.98 5.97 0.50
C VAL A 152 -13.11 6.87 1.03
N GLU A 153 -13.62 7.84 0.24
CA GLU A 153 -14.66 8.79 0.67
C GLU A 153 -15.91 8.11 1.25
N ARG A 154 -16.27 6.94 0.71
CA ARG A 154 -17.48 6.19 1.11
C ARG A 154 -17.21 5.06 2.09
N ALA A 155 -16.01 4.98 2.68
CA ALA A 155 -15.62 3.91 3.59
C ALA A 155 -16.60 3.68 4.75
N TYR A 156 -17.21 4.77 5.27
CA TYR A 156 -18.21 4.72 6.35
C TYR A 156 -19.45 3.86 6.06
N ARG A 157 -19.70 3.51 4.80
CA ARG A 157 -20.86 2.73 4.36
C ARG A 157 -20.52 1.59 3.40
N THR A 158 -19.24 1.33 3.15
CA THR A 158 -18.80 0.25 2.26
C THR A 158 -18.27 -0.88 3.11
N PRO A 159 -19.01 -2.01 3.22
CA PRO A 159 -18.50 -3.20 3.89
C PRO A 159 -17.28 -3.76 3.16
N ASP A 160 -16.24 -4.12 3.89
CA ASP A 160 -14.98 -4.62 3.35
C ASP A 160 -14.48 -5.83 4.17
N PHE A 161 -13.31 -6.36 3.82
CA PHE A 161 -12.73 -7.52 4.52
C PHE A 161 -11.82 -7.14 5.69
N GLY A 162 -11.56 -5.85 5.84
CA GLY A 162 -10.80 -5.25 6.93
C GLY A 162 -9.36 -5.73 7.06
N MET A 163 -8.74 -5.35 8.18
CA MET A 163 -7.33 -5.64 8.45
C MET A 163 -6.97 -7.13 8.43
N TRP A 164 -7.90 -7.99 8.85
CA TRP A 164 -7.61 -9.41 9.00
C TRP A 164 -7.95 -10.24 7.78
N GLU A 165 -8.44 -9.61 6.71
CA GLU A 165 -8.74 -10.28 5.42
C GLU A 165 -9.92 -11.29 5.54
N ARG A 166 -10.69 -11.20 6.63
CA ARG A 166 -11.76 -12.15 7.01
C ARG A 166 -13.17 -11.65 6.73
N GLY A 167 -13.35 -10.34 6.60
CA GLY A 167 -14.68 -9.73 6.69
C GLY A 167 -15.22 -9.91 8.09
N SER A 168 -16.40 -10.50 8.22
CA SER A 168 -17.09 -10.63 9.50
C SER A 168 -16.25 -11.27 10.60
N LYS A 169 -16.52 -10.89 11.87
CA LYS A 169 -15.88 -11.52 13.04
C LYS A 169 -16.03 -13.05 13.08
N TYR A 170 -17.08 -13.58 12.44
CA TYR A 170 -17.35 -15.02 12.33
C TYR A 170 -16.53 -15.69 11.22
N ASN A 171 -15.75 -14.93 10.44
CA ASN A 171 -14.94 -15.40 9.32
C ASN A 171 -15.76 -16.18 8.28
N ALA A 172 -16.98 -15.72 8.00
CA ALA A 172 -17.89 -16.35 7.05
C ALA A 172 -17.66 -15.89 5.60
N GLY A 173 -16.61 -15.11 5.32
CA GLY A 173 -16.33 -14.54 4.00
C GLY A 173 -17.29 -13.42 3.60
N THR A 174 -18.08 -12.90 4.54
CA THR A 174 -19.00 -11.78 4.32
C THR A 174 -18.35 -10.46 4.75
N PRO A 175 -18.28 -9.44 3.87
CA PRO A 175 -17.77 -8.13 4.23
C PRO A 175 -18.61 -7.47 5.33
N GLU A 176 -17.97 -6.74 6.24
CA GLU A 176 -18.65 -5.94 7.27
C GLU A 176 -18.06 -4.53 7.32
N ILE A 177 -18.74 -3.62 8.02
CA ILE A 177 -18.21 -2.27 8.24
C ILE A 177 -17.15 -2.36 9.35
N HIS A 178 -15.88 -2.19 8.99
CA HIS A 178 -14.76 -2.28 9.90
C HIS A 178 -14.33 -0.92 10.44
N ALA A 179 -14.07 -0.83 11.74
CA ALA A 179 -13.55 0.39 12.37
C ALA A 179 -12.23 0.87 11.73
N SER A 180 -11.33 -0.07 11.39
CA SER A 180 -10.05 0.20 10.71
C SER A 180 -10.20 0.87 9.35
N SER A 181 -11.37 0.73 8.72
CA SER A 181 -11.65 1.27 7.40
C SER A 181 -12.30 2.65 7.48
N ILE A 182 -12.92 3.00 8.63
CA ILE A 182 -13.64 4.27 8.83
C ILE A 182 -12.76 5.34 9.47
N GLY A 183 -11.76 4.97 10.28
CA GLY A 183 -10.94 5.92 11.05
C GLY A 183 -9.56 5.40 11.43
#